data_AF-A0A915YIW7-F1
#
_entry.id   AF-A0A915YIW7-F1
#
_cell.length_a   1.000
_cell.length_b   1.000
_cell.length_c   1.000
_cell.angle_alpha   90.00
_cell.angle_beta   90.00
_cell.angle_gamma   90.00
#
_symmetry.space_group_name_H-M   'P 1'
#
loop_
_entity.id
_entity.type
_entity.pdbx_description
1 polymer ?
#
loop_
_entity_poly.entity_id
_entity_poly.type
_entity_poly.pdbx_seq_one_letter_code
_entity_poly.pdbx_strand_id
1 'polypeptide(L)'
;MNYTLAILSSFLLLTQMLIGQSAQVQDYALDNLRGIELNSNNLVIYEEQAILKLQDMLDYMALIGSSQYNDVLRETAMETVLANFDETARVSCDWVLNNGLEQAKDGASCTPVKMLKELFAAAYYEIKVNYETVRINQPLKKLPDGNYRGQLLYQQEVATQKIKNTPSKMATPKAIKIDFLLERVEKKFGDEQEIIWEIKFLGML
;
A
#
# COMPACT_ATOMS: atom_id res chain seq x y z
N MET A 1 -70.15 -29.81 14.23
CA MET A 1 -69.95 -29.15 12.92
C MET A 1 -69.28 -27.81 13.17
N ASN A 2 -68.14 -27.59 12.50
CA ASN A 2 -67.38 -26.35 12.34
C ASN A 2 -66.62 -25.80 13.56
N TYR A 3 -65.38 -26.28 13.73
CA TYR A 3 -64.26 -25.46 14.21
C TYR A 3 -63.21 -25.42 13.11
N THR A 4 -63.13 -24.30 12.39
CA THR A 4 -62.00 -23.96 11.51
C THR A 4 -61.59 -22.54 11.82
N LEU A 5 -60.64 -22.41 12.75
CA LEU A 5 -59.78 -21.24 12.90
C LEU A 5 -58.45 -21.76 13.45
N ALA A 6 -57.66 -22.33 12.53
CA ALA A 6 -56.31 -22.78 12.81
C ALA A 6 -55.33 -21.71 12.32
N ILE A 7 -54.75 -21.00 13.30
CA ILE A 7 -53.32 -20.76 13.41
C ILE A 7 -52.64 -20.24 12.13
N LEU A 8 -52.82 -18.94 11.88
CA LEU A 8 -51.96 -18.14 10.99
C LEU A 8 -51.25 -17.10 11.87
N SER A 9 -50.35 -17.56 12.72
CA SER A 9 -49.64 -16.71 13.70
C SER A 9 -48.29 -17.30 14.14
N SER A 10 -47.51 -17.86 13.21
CA SER A 10 -46.22 -18.48 13.59
C SER A 10 -45.10 -18.36 12.55
N PHE A 11 -45.20 -17.46 11.58
CA PHE A 11 -44.15 -17.30 10.55
C PHE A 11 -43.72 -15.83 10.30
N LEU A 12 -43.88 -14.99 11.32
CA LEU A 12 -43.52 -13.57 11.27
C LEU A 12 -42.91 -13.12 12.60
N LEU A 13 -41.93 -13.88 13.11
CA LEU A 13 -41.18 -13.55 14.32
C LEU A 13 -39.85 -14.33 14.42
N LEU A 14 -39.10 -14.38 13.31
CA LEU A 14 -37.74 -14.94 13.29
C LEU A 14 -36.80 -14.17 12.36
N THR A 15 -37.04 -12.86 12.25
CA THR A 15 -36.17 -11.89 11.53
C THR A 15 -35.87 -10.67 12.38
N GLN A 16 -35.64 -10.88 13.69
CA GLN A 16 -34.98 -9.89 14.52
C GLN A 16 -33.74 -10.51 15.15
N MET A 17 -32.64 -9.76 15.04
CA MET A 17 -31.36 -9.93 15.75
C MET A 17 -30.28 -10.78 15.07
N LEU A 18 -29.91 -10.41 13.84
CA LEU A 18 -28.51 -10.52 13.37
C LEU A 18 -28.04 -9.21 12.70
N ILE A 19 -28.61 -8.08 13.14
CA ILE A 19 -28.08 -6.75 12.77
C ILE A 19 -27.01 -6.41 13.81
N GLY A 20 -25.76 -6.48 13.37
CA GLY A 20 -24.71 -5.62 13.88
C GLY A 20 -24.29 -5.84 15.33
N GLN A 21 -23.76 -7.01 15.66
CA GLN A 21 -22.58 -6.99 16.51
C GLN A 21 -21.44 -6.47 15.64
N SER A 22 -21.35 -5.15 15.46
CA SER A 22 -20.04 -4.56 15.23
C SER A 22 -19.23 -5.00 16.42
N ALA A 23 -18.29 -5.93 16.22
CA ALA A 23 -17.33 -6.27 17.24
C ALA A 23 -16.79 -4.93 17.74
N GLN A 24 -17.07 -4.58 19.00
CA GLN A 24 -16.38 -3.50 19.66
C GLN A 24 -14.91 -3.91 19.60
N VAL A 25 -14.17 -3.35 18.64
CA VAL A 25 -12.72 -3.37 18.68
C VAL A 25 -12.40 -2.67 19.99
N GLN A 26 -11.99 -3.44 20.99
CA GLN A 26 -11.64 -2.90 22.29
C GLN A 26 -10.57 -1.82 22.07
N ASP A 27 -10.87 -0.61 22.55
CA ASP A 27 -10.13 0.63 22.34
C ASP A 27 -8.69 0.61 22.91
N TYR A 28 -8.30 -0.47 23.61
CA TYR A 28 -6.96 -0.66 24.18
C TYR A 28 -5.83 -0.67 23.13
N ALA A 29 -6.16 -0.84 21.84
CA ALA A 29 -5.17 -0.82 20.78
C ALA A 29 -4.68 0.62 20.47
N LEU A 30 -5.43 1.66 20.81
CA LEU A 30 -5.04 3.07 20.63
C LEU A 30 -4.22 3.60 21.81
N ASP A 31 -4.45 3.10 23.04
CA ASP A 31 -3.85 3.64 24.27
C ASP A 31 -2.31 3.53 24.35
N ASN A 32 -1.68 2.68 23.53
CA ASN A 32 -0.23 2.46 23.57
C ASN A 32 0.50 2.68 22.22
N LEU A 33 -0.13 3.36 21.25
CA LEU A 33 0.57 3.73 19.99
C LEU A 33 1.73 4.72 20.22
N ARG A 34 1.74 5.39 21.37
CA ARG A 34 2.82 6.30 21.81
C ARG A 34 3.90 5.60 22.65
N GLY A 35 3.72 4.31 22.95
CA GLY A 35 4.64 3.53 23.77
C GLY A 35 6.02 3.37 23.14
N ILE A 36 7.04 3.23 23.99
CA ILE A 36 8.41 2.87 23.57
C ILE A 36 8.46 1.46 23.01
N GLU A 37 7.59 0.57 23.50
CA GLU A 37 7.46 -0.80 23.02
C GLU A 37 6.02 -1.08 22.59
N LEU A 38 5.89 -1.71 21.43
CA LEU A 38 4.61 -2.10 20.85
C LEU A 38 4.31 -3.56 21.20
N ASN A 39 3.08 -3.82 21.65
CA ASN A 39 2.57 -5.17 21.81
C ASN A 39 2.01 -5.72 20.48
N SER A 40 1.61 -6.99 20.46
CA SER A 40 1.08 -7.64 19.27
C SER A 40 -0.12 -6.93 18.64
N ASN A 41 -1.03 -6.36 19.43
CA ASN A 41 -2.22 -5.68 18.93
C ASN A 41 -1.85 -4.35 18.26
N ASN A 42 -0.90 -3.60 18.82
CA ASN A 42 -0.39 -2.38 18.19
C ASN A 42 0.33 -2.70 16.88
N LEU A 43 1.11 -3.78 16.83
CA LEU A 43 1.84 -4.17 15.61
C LEU A 43 0.90 -4.49 14.45
N VAL A 44 -0.23 -5.15 14.70
CA VAL A 44 -1.24 -5.43 13.66
C VAL A 44 -1.78 -4.14 13.03
N ILE A 45 -1.99 -3.08 13.82
CA ILE A 45 -2.41 -1.77 13.28
C ILE A 45 -1.37 -1.22 12.31
N TYR A 46 -0.08 -1.29 12.66
CA TYR A 46 0.99 -0.81 11.77
C TYR A 46 1.17 -1.70 10.54
N GLU A 47 0.89 -3.00 10.64
CA GLU A 47 0.83 -3.91 9.49
C GLU A 47 -0.29 -3.52 8.52
N GLU A 48 -1.49 -3.22 9.04
CA GLU A 48 -2.60 -2.71 8.23
C GLU A 48 -2.28 -1.35 7.60
N GLN A 49 -1.66 -0.44 8.34
CA GLN A 49 -1.19 0.84 7.80
C GLN A 49 -0.14 0.66 6.70
N ALA A 50 0.75 -0.34 6.81
CA ALA A 50 1.74 -0.62 5.78
C ALA A 50 1.08 -1.09 4.49
N ILE A 51 0.02 -1.90 4.59
CA ILE A 51 -0.80 -2.32 3.45
C ILE A 51 -1.43 -1.11 2.77
N LEU A 52 -2.12 -0.26 3.53
CA LEU A 52 -2.80 0.93 2.99
C LEU A 52 -1.81 1.89 2.32
N LYS A 53 -0.68 2.16 2.99
CA LYS A 53 0.38 3.03 2.47
C LYS A 53 0.96 2.50 1.15
N LEU A 54 1.11 1.18 1.01
CA LEU A 54 1.56 0.57 -0.24
C LEU A 54 0.51 0.72 -1.35
N GLN A 55 -0.78 0.52 -1.04
CA GLN A 55 -1.85 0.71 -2.02
C GLN A 55 -1.90 2.15 -2.54
N ASP A 56 -1.85 3.14 -1.63
CA ASP A 56 -1.76 4.56 -1.99
C ASP A 56 -0.53 4.85 -2.87
N MET A 57 0.61 4.23 -2.55
CA MET A 57 1.83 4.38 -3.32
C MET A 57 1.68 3.86 -4.75
N LEU A 58 1.07 2.68 -4.92
CA LEU A 58 0.82 2.09 -6.25
C LEU A 58 -0.14 2.95 -7.07
N ASP A 59 -1.17 3.52 -6.44
CA ASP A 59 -2.10 4.43 -7.08
C ASP A 59 -1.41 5.74 -7.52
N TYR A 60 -0.55 6.31 -6.67
CA TYR A 60 0.27 7.46 -7.04
C TYR A 60 1.26 7.16 -8.16
N MET A 61 1.82 5.96 -8.24
CA MET A 61 2.70 5.56 -9.34
C MET A 61 1.98 5.59 -10.69
N ALA A 62 0.70 5.17 -10.73
CA ALA A 62 -0.12 5.31 -11.94
C ALA A 62 -0.37 6.79 -12.31
N LEU A 63 -0.58 7.65 -11.31
CA LEU A 63 -0.73 9.10 -11.51
C LEU A 63 0.55 9.73 -12.05
N ILE A 64 1.72 9.45 -11.46
CA ILE A 64 3.02 9.99 -11.87
C ILE A 64 3.32 9.65 -13.33
N GLY A 65 3.04 8.41 -13.74
CA GLY A 65 3.27 7.93 -15.11
C GLY A 65 2.25 8.43 -16.14
N SER A 66 1.15 9.06 -15.74
CA SER A 66 0.07 9.45 -16.66
C SER A 66 0.21 10.88 -17.16
N SER A 67 0.24 11.04 -18.48
CA SER A 67 0.28 12.36 -19.15
C SER A 67 -1.06 13.11 -19.10
N GLN A 68 -2.12 12.50 -18.58
CA GLN A 68 -3.44 13.14 -18.45
C GLN A 68 -3.46 14.18 -17.31
N TYR A 69 -2.54 14.03 -16.35
CA TYR A 69 -2.41 14.95 -15.21
C TYR A 69 -1.35 16.00 -15.49
N ASN A 70 -1.52 17.19 -14.90
CA ASN A 70 -0.52 18.25 -15.02
C ASN A 70 0.75 17.92 -14.20
N ASP A 71 1.87 18.55 -14.58
CA ASP A 71 3.18 18.26 -13.98
C ASP A 71 3.24 18.56 -12.48
N VAL A 72 2.57 19.61 -11.99
CA VAL A 72 2.55 19.96 -10.55
C VAL A 72 1.93 18.83 -9.72
N LEU A 73 0.81 18.27 -10.18
CA LEU A 73 0.16 17.14 -9.50
C LEU A 73 1.03 15.89 -9.52
N ARG A 74 1.69 15.63 -10.65
CA ARG A 74 2.60 14.49 -10.83
C ARG A 74 3.86 14.61 -9.97
N GLU A 75 4.42 15.81 -9.85
CA GLU A 75 5.56 16.12 -8.97
C GLU A 75 5.17 15.92 -7.50
N THR A 76 4.01 16.45 -7.09
CA THR A 76 3.49 16.27 -5.71
C THR A 76 3.28 14.79 -5.38
N ALA A 77 2.73 14.01 -6.30
CA ALA A 77 2.58 12.57 -6.13
C ALA A 77 3.94 11.87 -6.02
N MET A 78 4.92 12.26 -6.83
CA MET A 78 6.29 11.73 -6.76
C MET A 78 6.94 12.02 -5.40
N GLU A 79 6.84 13.25 -4.90
CA GLU A 79 7.36 13.62 -3.57
C GLU A 79 6.67 12.82 -2.46
N THR A 80 5.36 12.65 -2.55
CA THR A 80 4.56 11.86 -1.61
C THR A 80 5.01 10.39 -1.58
N VAL A 81 5.20 9.78 -2.75
CA VAL A 81 5.73 8.42 -2.87
C VAL A 81 7.14 8.31 -2.28
N LEU A 82 8.02 9.27 -2.60
CA LEU A 82 9.41 9.27 -2.12
C LEU A 82 9.50 9.36 -0.60
N ALA A 83 8.63 10.12 0.06
CA ALA A 83 8.60 10.24 1.51
C ALA A 83 8.34 8.91 2.24
N ASN A 84 7.79 7.90 1.54
CA ASN A 84 7.52 6.57 2.08
C ASN A 84 8.73 5.64 2.06
N PHE A 85 9.77 5.94 1.29
CA PHE A 85 10.98 5.12 1.24
C PHE A 85 12.01 5.54 2.28
N ASP A 86 12.74 4.56 2.79
CA ASP A 86 13.99 4.80 3.50
C ASP A 86 15.07 5.33 2.53
N GLU A 87 16.04 6.10 3.05
CA GLU A 87 17.12 6.68 2.24
C GLU A 87 18.00 5.61 1.57
N THR A 88 18.15 4.46 2.23
CA THR A 88 18.92 3.32 1.72
C THR A 88 18.11 2.42 0.80
N ALA A 89 16.83 2.73 0.58
CA ALA A 89 15.92 1.86 -0.13
C ALA A 89 16.38 1.54 -1.56
N ARG A 90 16.08 0.32 -1.98
CA ARG A 90 16.44 -0.22 -3.29
C ARG A 90 15.25 -0.88 -3.94
N VAL A 91 14.98 -0.51 -5.17
CA VAL A 91 13.85 -1.01 -5.96
C VAL A 91 14.39 -1.72 -7.19
N SER A 92 13.69 -2.72 -7.68
CA SER A 92 13.99 -3.26 -9.01
C SER A 92 13.88 -2.15 -10.05
N CYS A 93 14.79 -2.07 -11.03
CA CYS A 93 14.59 -1.17 -12.18
C CYS A 93 13.75 -1.81 -13.29
N ASP A 94 13.45 -3.10 -13.18
CA ASP A 94 12.83 -3.87 -14.27
C ASP A 94 11.33 -3.61 -14.41
N TRP A 95 10.72 -2.93 -13.43
CA TRP A 95 9.26 -2.79 -13.32
C TRP A 95 8.65 -1.79 -14.34
N VAL A 96 9.44 -0.85 -14.89
CA VAL A 96 9.02 0.05 -16.00
C VAL A 96 9.79 -0.25 -17.30
N LEU A 97 11.04 -0.71 -17.20
CA LEU A 97 12.00 -0.72 -18.31
C LEU A 97 11.80 -1.84 -19.34
N ASN A 98 10.95 -2.84 -19.08
CA ASN A 98 10.69 -3.91 -20.05
C ASN A 98 9.70 -3.52 -21.19
N ASN A 99 9.13 -2.30 -21.16
CA ASN A 99 8.08 -1.90 -22.09
C ASN A 99 8.43 -0.74 -23.06
N GLY A 100 9.69 -0.28 -23.11
CA GLY A 100 10.16 0.61 -24.18
C GLY A 100 10.91 1.89 -23.77
N LEU A 101 11.41 1.95 -22.54
CA LEU A 101 12.48 2.86 -22.14
C LEU A 101 13.78 2.05 -22.18
N GLU A 102 14.87 2.61 -22.69
CA GLU A 102 16.13 1.90 -22.87
C GLU A 102 16.48 1.09 -21.61
N GLN A 103 16.74 -0.22 -21.79
CA GLN A 103 17.16 -1.10 -20.71
C GLN A 103 18.27 -0.39 -19.93
N ALA A 104 18.07 -0.21 -18.62
CA ALA A 104 19.16 0.19 -17.75
C ALA A 104 20.26 -0.86 -17.92
N LYS A 105 21.34 -0.48 -18.60
CA LYS A 105 22.51 -1.34 -18.85
C LYS A 105 23.25 -1.69 -17.55
N ASP A 106 22.87 -1.04 -16.45
CA ASP A 106 23.47 -1.21 -15.12
C ASP A 106 22.46 -1.78 -14.13
N GLY A 107 22.55 -3.09 -13.88
CA GLY A 107 22.15 -3.74 -12.62
C GLY A 107 20.65 -3.77 -12.27
N ALA A 108 20.21 -4.91 -11.73
CA ALA A 108 18.82 -5.22 -11.38
C ALA A 108 18.16 -4.34 -10.29
N SER A 109 18.78 -3.23 -9.85
CA SER A 109 18.25 -2.37 -8.79
C SER A 109 18.70 -0.90 -8.89
N CYS A 110 17.79 0.03 -8.57
CA CYS A 110 17.99 1.48 -8.54
C CYS A 110 17.45 2.09 -7.24
N THR A 111 17.68 3.39 -7.07
CA THR A 111 17.04 4.19 -6.03
C THR A 111 15.59 4.52 -6.42
N PRO A 112 14.67 4.64 -5.45
CA PRO A 112 13.30 5.11 -5.69
C PRO A 112 13.26 6.46 -6.44
N VAL A 113 14.19 7.37 -6.13
CA VAL A 113 14.32 8.67 -6.81
C VAL A 113 14.58 8.53 -8.31
N LYS A 114 15.56 7.69 -8.68
CA LYS A 114 15.87 7.48 -10.10
C LYS A 114 14.68 6.87 -10.83
N MET A 115 14.10 5.83 -10.23
CA MET A 115 12.92 5.13 -10.72
C MET A 115 11.75 6.08 -11.00
N LEU A 116 11.37 6.93 -10.03
CA LEU A 116 10.20 7.80 -10.17
C LEU A 116 10.46 8.97 -11.13
N LYS A 117 11.70 9.46 -11.22
CA LYS A 117 12.07 10.44 -12.24
C LYS A 117 11.96 9.87 -13.65
N GLU A 118 12.38 8.62 -13.85
CA GLU A 118 12.21 7.93 -15.13
C GLU A 118 10.73 7.74 -15.46
N LEU A 119 9.91 7.33 -14.49
CA LEU A 119 8.46 7.21 -14.63
C LEU A 119 7.81 8.55 -14.98
N PHE A 120 8.22 9.64 -14.32
CA PHE A 120 7.75 10.99 -14.61
C PHE A 120 8.16 11.45 -16.02
N ALA A 121 9.38 11.15 -16.46
CA ALA A 121 9.83 11.47 -17.81
C ALA A 121 9.14 10.61 -18.89
N ALA A 122 8.57 9.46 -18.54
CA ALA A 122 7.94 8.51 -19.44
C ALA A 122 6.56 8.93 -19.99
N ALA A 123 6.20 10.22 -19.92
CA ALA A 123 4.90 10.81 -20.28
C ALA A 123 4.41 10.58 -21.74
N TYR A 124 5.10 9.75 -22.52
CA TYR A 124 4.64 9.23 -23.82
C TYR A 124 3.78 7.95 -23.70
N TYR A 125 3.68 7.37 -22.50
CA TYR A 125 2.94 6.15 -22.21
C TYR A 125 1.93 6.39 -21.09
N GLU A 126 0.74 5.82 -21.22
CA GLU A 126 -0.16 5.58 -20.10
C GLU A 126 0.25 4.28 -19.42
N ILE A 127 0.57 4.37 -18.13
CA ILE A 127 0.97 3.24 -17.31
C ILE A 127 -0.18 2.93 -16.36
N LYS A 128 -0.67 1.70 -16.42
CA LYS A 128 -1.65 1.18 -15.47
C LYS A 128 -1.00 0.07 -14.67
N VAL A 129 -0.96 0.26 -13.35
CA VAL A 129 -0.51 -0.76 -12.42
C VAL A 129 -1.75 -1.45 -11.87
N ASN A 130 -1.99 -2.69 -12.28
CA ASN A 130 -2.98 -3.54 -11.65
C ASN A 130 -2.25 -4.31 -10.54
N TYR A 131 -2.86 -4.38 -9.36
CA TYR A 131 -2.35 -5.21 -8.28
C TYR A 131 -3.50 -6.01 -7.66
N GLU A 132 -3.20 -7.24 -7.28
CA GLU A 132 -4.10 -8.05 -6.46
C GLU A 132 -3.94 -7.72 -4.98
N THR A 133 -4.63 -8.47 -4.11
CA THR A 133 -4.60 -8.29 -2.66
C THR A 133 -3.17 -8.22 -2.11
N VAL A 134 -2.81 -7.05 -1.60
CA VAL A 134 -1.63 -6.83 -0.78
C VAL A 134 -1.82 -7.53 0.54
N ARG A 135 -0.84 -8.34 0.98
CA ARG A 135 -0.90 -9.07 2.24
C ARG A 135 0.42 -9.05 2.99
N ILE A 136 0.35 -9.28 4.29
CA ILE A 136 1.53 -9.54 5.14
C ILE A 136 2.12 -10.89 4.75
N ASN A 137 3.38 -10.89 4.29
CA ASN A 137 4.17 -12.09 4.06
C ASN A 137 4.98 -12.47 5.31
N GLN A 138 5.52 -11.47 6.00
CA GLN A 138 6.19 -11.63 7.29
C GLN A 138 5.67 -10.55 8.24
N PRO A 139 5.06 -10.93 9.38
CA PRO A 139 4.65 -9.98 10.42
C PRO A 139 5.84 -9.18 10.97
N LEU A 140 5.54 -8.03 11.57
CA LEU A 140 6.52 -7.18 12.24
C LEU A 140 7.24 -7.94 13.36
N LYS A 141 8.56 -7.98 13.28
CA LYS A 141 9.44 -8.56 14.31
C LYS A 141 10.40 -7.50 14.83
N LYS A 142 10.52 -7.42 16.15
CA LYS A 142 11.44 -6.51 16.82
C LYS A 142 12.89 -6.85 16.47
N LEU A 143 13.65 -5.82 16.14
CA LEU A 143 15.08 -5.86 15.86
C LEU A 143 15.89 -5.48 17.12
N PRO A 144 17.20 -5.77 17.16
CA PRO A 144 18.05 -5.46 18.31
C PRO A 144 18.17 -3.96 18.64
N ASP A 145 17.97 -3.09 17.65
CA ASP A 145 17.98 -1.63 17.78
C ASP A 145 16.66 -1.06 18.32
N GLY A 146 15.65 -1.91 18.55
CA GLY A 146 14.33 -1.53 19.03
C GLY A 146 13.32 -1.21 17.93
N ASN A 147 13.72 -1.17 16.67
CA ASN A 147 12.81 -1.02 15.52
C ASN A 147 12.11 -2.35 15.22
N TYR A 148 11.15 -2.34 14.29
CA TYR A 148 10.49 -3.56 13.83
C TYR A 148 10.58 -3.69 12.32
N ARG A 149 10.74 -4.92 11.81
CA ARG A 149 10.78 -5.21 10.38
C ARG A 149 9.73 -6.22 9.99
N GLY A 150 9.06 -5.97 8.88
CA GLY A 150 8.08 -6.87 8.26
C GLY A 150 8.31 -6.97 6.76
N GLN A 151 7.48 -7.80 6.12
CA GLN A 151 7.48 -7.96 4.67
C GLN A 151 6.05 -8.06 4.14
N LEU A 152 5.75 -7.29 3.10
CA LEU A 152 4.53 -7.38 2.30
C LEU A 152 4.77 -8.23 1.06
N LEU A 153 3.69 -8.81 0.54
CA LEU A 153 3.67 -9.52 -0.73
C LEU A 153 2.39 -9.16 -1.48
N TYR A 154 2.54 -8.86 -2.76
CA TYR A 154 1.42 -8.65 -3.67
C TYR A 154 1.75 -9.18 -5.07
N GLN A 155 0.73 -9.40 -5.88
CA GLN A 155 0.91 -9.66 -7.30
C GLN A 155 0.71 -8.35 -8.06
N GLN A 156 1.67 -8.03 -8.93
CA GLN A 156 1.65 -6.85 -9.77
C GLN A 156 1.57 -7.24 -11.24
N GLU A 157 0.73 -6.55 -11.97
CA GLU A 157 0.67 -6.58 -13.42
C GLU A 157 0.75 -5.14 -13.94
N VAL A 158 1.70 -4.87 -14.84
CA VAL A 158 1.89 -3.53 -15.41
C VAL A 158 1.43 -3.55 -16.86
N ALA A 159 0.45 -2.71 -17.19
CA ALA A 159 0.02 -2.45 -18.54
C ALA A 159 0.56 -1.10 -19.01
N THR A 160 1.05 -1.06 -20.24
CA THR A 160 1.56 0.18 -20.86
C THR A 160 0.91 0.42 -22.20
N GLN A 161 0.46 1.64 -22.43
CA GLN A 161 -0.19 2.04 -23.68
C GLN A 161 0.46 3.32 -24.22
N LYS A 162 0.97 3.29 -25.45
CA LYS A 162 1.43 4.52 -26.11
C LYS A 162 0.23 5.40 -26.46
N ILE A 163 0.38 6.72 -26.32
CA ILE A 163 -0.67 7.75 -26.53
C ILE A 163 -1.17 7.86 -28.00
N LYS A 164 -0.93 6.87 -28.87
CA LYS A 164 -1.34 6.87 -30.29
C LYS A 164 -1.84 5.50 -30.77
N ASN A 165 -3.03 5.09 -30.32
CA ASN A 165 -3.77 3.90 -30.78
C ASN A 165 -2.96 2.58 -30.87
N THR A 166 -1.92 2.44 -30.05
CA THR A 166 -1.16 1.20 -29.98
C THR A 166 -1.86 0.28 -28.98
N PRO A 167 -2.07 -1.01 -29.28
CA PRO A 167 -2.59 -1.96 -28.31
C PRO A 167 -1.78 -1.90 -27.01
N SER A 168 -2.47 -1.96 -25.88
CA SER A 168 -1.81 -2.04 -24.57
C SER A 168 -0.93 -3.29 -24.52
N LYS A 169 0.32 -3.12 -24.06
CA LYS A 169 1.21 -4.22 -23.73
C LYS A 169 1.04 -4.54 -22.26
N MET A 170 0.53 -5.74 -21.99
CA MET A 170 0.43 -6.27 -20.63
C MET A 170 1.66 -7.11 -20.32
N ALA A 171 2.36 -6.76 -19.23
CA ALA A 171 3.40 -7.61 -18.69
C ALA A 171 2.79 -8.83 -17.98
N THR A 172 3.51 -9.94 -17.91
CA THR A 172 3.10 -11.07 -17.09
C THR A 172 3.02 -10.66 -15.62
N PRO A 173 1.97 -11.05 -14.87
CA PRO A 173 1.91 -10.83 -13.44
C PRO A 173 3.16 -11.35 -12.72
N LYS A 174 3.69 -10.55 -11.79
CA LYS A 174 4.86 -10.90 -10.97
C LYS A 174 4.52 -10.73 -9.50
N ALA A 175 4.97 -11.69 -8.70
CA ALA A 175 4.94 -11.58 -7.25
C ALA A 175 6.07 -10.65 -6.80
N ILE A 176 5.74 -9.58 -6.08
CA ILE A 176 6.68 -8.58 -5.58
C ILE A 176 6.72 -8.64 -4.06
N LYS A 177 7.92 -8.61 -3.49
CA LYS A 177 8.11 -8.56 -2.04
C LYS A 177 8.63 -7.19 -1.64
N ILE A 178 8.05 -6.65 -0.57
CA ILE A 178 8.42 -5.34 -0.06
C ILE A 178 8.78 -5.46 1.40
N ASP A 179 10.03 -5.18 1.72
CA ASP A 179 10.47 -5.06 3.11
C ASP A 179 10.08 -3.68 3.63
N PHE A 180 9.56 -3.63 4.84
CA PHE A 180 9.22 -2.39 5.52
C PHE A 180 9.77 -2.37 6.95
N LEU A 181 10.15 -1.18 7.37
CA LEU A 181 10.63 -0.84 8.70
C LEU A 181 9.57 -0.02 9.41
N LEU A 182 9.34 -0.34 10.68
CA LEU A 182 8.62 0.51 11.61
C LEU A 182 9.64 1.05 12.60
N GLU A 183 9.87 2.35 12.56
CA GLU A 183 10.89 3.04 13.34
C GLU A 183 10.33 4.25 14.06
N ARG A 184 11.03 4.71 15.10
CA ARG A 184 10.67 5.94 15.82
C ARG A 184 11.34 7.14 15.19
N VAL A 185 10.53 8.08 14.73
CA VAL A 185 10.98 9.32 14.11
C VAL A 185 10.43 10.52 14.85
N GLU A 186 11.22 11.58 14.92
CA GLU A 186 10.76 12.88 15.39
C GLU A 186 10.04 13.59 14.24
N LYS A 187 8.78 13.97 14.45
CA LYS A 187 8.01 14.76 13.49
C LYS A 187 7.47 16.03 14.12
N LYS A 188 7.40 17.08 13.30
CA LYS A 188 6.84 18.37 13.67
C LYS A 188 5.37 18.45 13.24
N PHE A 189 4.50 18.78 14.18
CA PHE A 189 3.06 18.99 13.98
C PHE A 189 2.71 20.41 14.41
N GLY A 190 2.63 21.34 13.45
CA GLY A 190 2.49 22.76 13.76
C GLY A 190 3.72 23.26 14.53
N ASP A 191 3.54 23.72 15.75
CA ASP A 191 4.63 24.18 16.63
C ASP A 191 5.15 23.10 17.59
N GLU A 192 4.54 21.91 17.59
CA GLU A 192 4.88 20.80 18.48
C GLU A 192 5.80 19.79 17.78
N GLN A 193 6.69 19.16 18.54
CA GLN A 193 7.51 18.03 18.10
C GLN A 193 7.11 16.79 18.87
N GLU A 194 6.79 15.71 18.16
CA GLU A 194 6.43 14.41 18.74
C GLU A 194 7.31 13.30 18.16
N ILE A 195 7.66 12.31 18.98
CA ILE A 195 8.29 11.08 18.51
C ILE A 195 7.19 10.07 18.23
N ILE A 196 7.03 9.70 16.97
CA ILE A 196 6.01 8.76 16.51
C ILE A 196 6.64 7.52 15.88
N TRP A 197 5.85 6.45 15.78
CA TRP A 197 6.20 5.33 14.91
C TRP A 197 5.84 5.65 13.46
N GLU A 198 6.79 5.47 12.55
CA GLU A 198 6.61 5.65 11.11
C GLU A 198 7.01 4.39 10.35
N ILE A 199 6.22 4.08 9.31
CA ILE A 199 6.49 3.01 8.36
C ILE A 199 7.32 3.57 7.20
N LYS A 200 8.47 2.94 6.93
CA LYS A 200 9.31 3.19 5.76
C LYS A 200 9.48 1.92 4.94
N PHE A 201 9.39 2.03 3.62
CA PHE A 201 9.70 0.93 2.71
C PHE A 201 11.21 0.87 2.46
N LEU A 202 11.80 -0.29 2.70
CA LEU A 202 13.23 -0.55 2.51
C LEU A 202 13.55 -0.97 1.07
N GLY A 203 12.55 -1.33 0.30
CA GLY A 203 12.75 -1.72 -1.09
C GLY A 203 11.65 -2.57 -1.67
N MET A 204 11.65 -2.68 -2.99
CA MET A 204 10.73 -3.52 -3.76
C MET A 204 11.57 -4.46 -4.62
N LEU A 205 11.57 -5.75 -4.25
CA LEU A 205 12.37 -6.80 -4.90
C LEU A 205 11.47 -7.85 -5.57
#